data_AF-X1MBR7-F1
#
_entry.id   AF-X1MBR7-F1
#
_cell.length_a   1.000
_cell.length_b   1.000
_cell.length_c   1.000
_cell.angle_alpha   90.00
_cell.angle_beta   90.00
_cell.angle_gamma   90.00
#
_symmetry.space_group_name_H-M   'P 1'
#
loop_
_entity.id
_entity.type
_entity.pdbx_description
1 polymer ?
#
loop_
_entity_poly.entity_id
_entity_poly.type
_entity_poly.pdbx_seq_one_letter_code
_entity_poly.pdbx_strand_id
1 'polypeptide(L)'
;QSQATQALLPLIRGTIHNIDTVGIPQCLTGPIARGDIKTIKKHLDALQKVAPALLSTYQELGLQTIPIALAKGRINQHQAEELQAILK
;
A
#
# COMPACT_ATOMS: atom_id res chain seq x y z
N GLN A 1 -17.06 12.77 12.65
CA GLN A 1 -16.93 11.35 12.20
C GLN A 1 -17.63 11.09 10.85
N SER A 2 -18.77 11.70 10.51
CA SER A 2 -19.46 11.41 9.22
C SER A 2 -18.64 11.72 7.96
N GLN A 3 -17.85 12.80 7.96
CA GLN A 3 -17.04 13.18 6.78
C GLN A 3 -15.92 12.18 6.46
N ALA A 4 -15.25 11.63 7.48
CA ALA A 4 -14.20 10.63 7.26
C ALA A 4 -14.79 9.34 6.68
N THR A 5 -15.92 8.87 7.22
CA THR A 5 -16.63 7.71 6.66
C THR A 5 -17.13 7.99 5.24
N GLN A 6 -17.68 9.17 4.97
CA GLN A 6 -18.10 9.57 3.61
C GLN A 6 -16.94 9.60 2.61
N ALA A 7 -15.73 9.99 3.05
CA ALA A 7 -14.54 9.99 2.21
C ALA A 7 -13.95 8.58 1.99
N LEU A 8 -13.94 7.73 3.03
CA LEU A 8 -13.31 6.41 2.97
C LEU A 8 -14.20 5.32 2.34
N LEU A 9 -15.52 5.39 2.54
CA LEU A 9 -16.44 4.36 2.06
C LEU A 9 -16.38 4.15 0.53
N PRO A 10 -16.30 5.21 -0.32
CA PRO A 10 -16.08 5.05 -1.75
C PRO A 10 -14.77 4.33 -2.10
N LEU A 11 -13.69 4.59 -1.36
CA LEU A 11 -12.40 3.93 -1.58
C LEU A 11 -12.49 2.44 -1.30
N ILE A 12 -13.12 2.06 -0.18
CA ILE A 12 -13.32 0.65 0.19
C ILE A 12 -14.18 -0.08 -0.85
N ARG A 13 -15.29 0.56 -1.29
CA ARG A 13 -16.15 0.00 -2.34
C ARG A 13 -15.39 -0.15 -3.66
N GLY A 14 -14.58 0.83 -4.02
CA GLY A 14 -13.70 0.75 -5.19
C GLY A 14 -12.71 -0.41 -5.10
N THR A 15 -12.12 -0.65 -3.92
CA THR A 15 -11.25 -1.81 -3.71
C THR A 15 -11.97 -3.14 -3.92
N ILE A 16 -13.17 -3.31 -3.34
CA ILE A 16 -13.97 -4.54 -3.52
C ILE A 16 -14.36 -4.72 -4.99
N HIS A 17 -14.81 -3.65 -5.64
CA HIS A 17 -15.19 -3.68 -7.06
C HIS A 17 -14.01 -4.05 -7.96
N ASN A 18 -12.80 -3.53 -7.70
CA ASN A 18 -11.62 -3.88 -8.47
C ASN A 18 -11.22 -5.36 -8.26
N ILE A 19 -11.37 -5.89 -7.05
CA ILE A 19 -11.13 -7.31 -6.78
C ILE A 19 -12.10 -8.17 -7.59
N ASP A 20 -13.38 -7.81 -7.62
CA ASP A 20 -14.43 -8.55 -8.34
C ASP A 20 -14.25 -8.51 -9.86
N THR A 21 -13.88 -7.35 -10.41
CA THR A 21 -13.82 -7.13 -11.86
C THR A 21 -12.51 -7.54 -12.52
N VAL A 22 -11.36 -7.34 -11.86
CA VAL A 22 -10.04 -7.61 -12.46
C VAL A 22 -9.20 -8.63 -11.67
N GLY A 23 -9.62 -9.01 -10.46
CA GLY A 23 -8.96 -10.05 -9.67
C GLY A 23 -7.59 -9.68 -9.11
N ILE A 24 -7.07 -10.52 -8.22
CA ILE A 24 -5.69 -10.41 -7.70
C ILE A 24 -4.74 -11.09 -8.71
N PRO A 25 -3.57 -10.51 -9.03
CA PRO A 25 -2.97 -9.30 -8.44
C PRO A 25 -3.35 -8.00 -9.18
N GLN A 26 -4.13 -8.07 -10.26
CA GLN A 26 -4.37 -6.91 -11.13
C GLN A 26 -5.20 -5.80 -10.48
N CYS A 27 -5.97 -6.09 -9.45
CA CYS A 27 -6.72 -5.10 -8.65
C CYS A 27 -5.84 -4.24 -7.76
N LEU A 28 -4.59 -4.67 -7.48
CA LEU A 28 -3.71 -3.97 -6.54
C LEU A 28 -3.37 -2.57 -7.06
N THR A 29 -3.52 -1.56 -6.21
CA THR A 29 -3.19 -0.16 -6.49
C THR A 29 -2.30 0.41 -5.38
N GLY A 30 -1.99 1.70 -5.45
CA GLY A 30 -1.23 2.40 -4.41
C GLY A 30 0.28 2.44 -4.68
N PRO A 31 1.05 3.04 -3.75
CA PRO A 31 2.47 3.32 -3.95
C PRO A 31 3.33 2.05 -4.07
N ILE A 32 3.03 0.99 -3.30
CA ILE A 32 3.76 -0.29 -3.38
C ILE A 32 3.58 -0.93 -4.76
N ALA A 33 2.35 -0.94 -5.27
CA ALA A 33 2.01 -1.48 -6.59
C ALA A 33 2.76 -0.81 -7.75
N ARG A 34 3.30 0.40 -7.55
CA ARG A 34 4.04 1.17 -8.56
C ARG A 34 5.52 1.36 -8.21
N GLY A 35 6.00 0.82 -7.10
CA GLY A 35 7.39 1.04 -6.64
C GLY A 35 7.67 2.49 -6.22
N ASP A 36 6.66 3.23 -5.77
CA ASP A 36 6.80 4.63 -5.36
C ASP A 36 7.41 4.77 -3.96
N ILE A 37 8.73 4.55 -3.88
CA ILE A 37 9.54 4.61 -2.66
C ILE A 37 9.43 5.99 -1.98
N LYS A 38 9.37 7.08 -2.77
CA LYS A 38 9.31 8.44 -2.23
C LYS A 38 8.03 8.66 -1.42
N THR A 39 6.90 8.14 -1.91
CA THR A 39 5.63 8.20 -1.19
C THR A 39 5.66 7.33 0.07
N ILE A 40 6.22 6.11 0.00
CA ILE A 40 6.33 5.25 1.18
C ILE A 40 7.14 5.90 2.30
N LYS A 41 8.30 6.51 1.98
CA LYS A 41 9.12 7.23 2.98
C LYS A 41 8.33 8.36 3.65
N LYS A 42 7.59 9.16 2.87
CA LYS A 42 6.74 10.23 3.43
C LYS A 42 5.63 9.68 4.34
N HIS A 43 5.04 8.53 4.01
CA HIS A 43 4.04 7.90 4.87
C HIS A 43 4.64 7.43 6.20
N LEU A 44 5.82 6.79 6.16
CA LEU A 44 6.54 6.37 7.37
C LEU A 44 6.87 7.57 8.25
N ASP A 45 7.42 8.65 7.67
CA ASP A 45 7.70 9.90 8.39
C ASP A 45 6.45 10.52 9.03
N ALA A 46 5.32 10.51 8.30
CA ALA A 46 4.06 11.03 8.81
C ALA A 46 3.53 10.18 9.96
N LEU A 47 3.47 8.85 9.79
CA LEU A 47 3.00 7.92 10.81
C LEU A 47 3.86 7.98 12.08
N GLN A 48 5.18 8.05 11.94
CA GLN A 48 6.09 8.22 13.07
C GLN A 48 5.81 9.48 13.89
N LYS A 49 5.27 10.54 13.27
CA LYS A 49 4.93 11.80 13.93
C LYS A 49 3.52 11.84 14.50
N VAL A 50 2.53 11.34 13.75
CA VAL A 50 1.10 11.55 14.09
C VAL A 50 0.40 10.32 14.64
N ALA A 51 0.91 9.12 14.37
CA ALA A 51 0.34 7.85 14.82
C ALA A 51 1.40 6.74 14.98
N PRO A 52 2.39 6.91 15.90
CA PRO A 52 3.50 5.96 16.05
C PRO A 52 3.05 4.51 16.27
N ALA A 53 1.92 4.33 16.97
CA ALA A 53 1.35 3.01 17.25
C ALA A 53 0.91 2.24 15.99
N LEU A 54 0.70 2.92 14.85
CA LEU A 54 0.31 2.30 13.58
C LEU A 54 1.51 1.99 12.67
N LEU A 55 2.71 2.43 13.02
CA LEU A 55 3.88 2.34 12.15
C LEU A 55 4.22 0.89 11.80
N SER A 56 4.30 0.02 12.80
CA SER A 56 4.58 -1.41 12.60
C SER A 56 3.50 -2.10 11.77
N THR A 57 2.24 -1.73 11.95
CA THR A 57 1.12 -2.27 11.14
C THR A 57 1.24 -1.84 9.68
N TYR A 58 1.58 -0.58 9.42
CA TYR A 58 1.79 -0.09 8.06
C TYR A 58 2.98 -0.79 7.38
N GLN A 59 4.08 -0.96 8.10
CA GLN A 59 5.27 -1.68 7.64
C GLN A 59 4.95 -3.13 7.28
N GLU A 60 4.31 -3.87 8.18
CA GLU A 60 3.98 -5.28 7.97
C GLU A 60 3.02 -5.46 6.78
N LEU A 61 1.93 -4.70 6.73
CA LEU A 61 1.02 -4.75 5.58
C LEU A 61 1.72 -4.35 4.28
N GLY A 62 2.66 -3.42 4.35
CA GLY A 62 3.48 -3.05 3.21
C GLY A 62 4.35 -4.20 2.70
N LEU A 63 5.04 -4.90 3.61
CA LEU A 63 5.87 -6.06 3.29
C LEU A 63 5.04 -7.17 2.63
N GLN A 64 3.86 -7.46 3.18
CA GLN A 64 2.94 -8.47 2.62
C GLN A 64 2.37 -8.07 1.25
N THR A 65 2.42 -6.79 0.88
CA THR A 65 1.96 -6.29 -0.42
C THR A 65 3.01 -6.44 -1.52
N ILE A 66 4.31 -6.55 -1.18
CA ILE A 66 5.41 -6.62 -2.16
C ILE A 66 5.29 -7.84 -3.10
N PRO A 67 5.03 -9.07 -2.62
CA PRO A 67 4.85 -10.22 -3.50
C PRO A 67 3.70 -10.05 -4.50
N ILE A 68 2.62 -9.38 -4.07
CA ILE A 68 1.46 -9.09 -4.92
C ILE A 68 1.85 -8.06 -6.00
N ALA A 69 2.63 -7.04 -5.65
CA ALA A 69 3.13 -6.04 -6.59
C ALA A 69 4.09 -6.63 -7.64
N LEU A 70 4.95 -7.58 -7.24
CA LEU A 70 5.79 -8.37 -8.14
C LEU A 70 4.93 -9.21 -9.09
N ALA A 71 3.94 -9.95 -8.55
CA ALA A 71 3.04 -10.76 -9.36
C ALA A 71 2.19 -9.93 -10.34
N LYS A 72 1.86 -8.68 -9.98
CA LYS A 72 1.22 -7.72 -10.89
C LYS A 72 2.13 -7.34 -12.09
N GLY A 73 3.45 -7.48 -11.95
CA GLY A 73 4.44 -7.17 -12.98
C GLY A 73 4.76 -5.68 -13.13
N ARG A 74 4.36 -4.85 -12.16
CA ARG A 74 4.58 -3.39 -12.19
C ARG A 74 5.83 -2.92 -11.47
N ILE A 75 6.47 -3.79 -10.70
CA ILE A 75 7.78 -3.58 -10.09
C ILE A 75 8.71 -4.74 -10.44
N ASN A 76 10.01 -4.47 -10.47
CA ASN A 76 11.03 -5.52 -10.63
C ASN A 76 11.61 -5.95 -9.27
N GLN A 77 12.48 -6.95 -9.30
CA GLN A 77 13.11 -7.51 -8.10
C GLN A 77 13.93 -6.46 -7.31
N HIS A 78 14.66 -5.58 -8.00
CA HIS A 78 15.42 -4.50 -7.35
C HIS A 78 14.49 -3.53 -6.58
N GLN A 79 13.40 -3.10 -7.20
CA GLN A 79 12.41 -2.24 -6.53
C GLN A 79 11.75 -2.94 -5.34
N ALA A 80 11.52 -4.26 -5.43
CA ALA A 80 11.01 -5.03 -4.31
C ALA A 80 12.00 -5.07 -3.13
N GLU A 81 13.29 -5.23 -3.40
CA GLU A 81 14.35 -5.19 -2.38
C GLU A 81 14.46 -3.82 -1.72
N GLU A 82 14.40 -2.74 -2.50
CA GLU A 82 14.37 -1.37 -1.96
C GLU A 82 13.13 -1.14 -1.07
N LEU A 83 11.95 -1.60 -1.50
CA LEU A 83 10.73 -1.52 -0.69
C LEU A 83 10.84 -2.33 0.60
N GLN A 84 11.44 -3.53 0.55
CA GLN A 84 11.69 -4.33 1.76
C GLN A 84 12.64 -3.61 2.71
N ALA A 85 13.69 -2.98 2.20
CA ALA A 85 14.70 -2.30 3.02
C ALA A 85 14.14 -1.08 3.75
N ILE A 86 13.16 -0.36 3.18
CA ILE A 86 12.54 0.80 3.84
C ILE A 86 11.37 0.43 4.76
N LEU A 87 10.79 -0.76 4.60
CA LEU A 87 9.65 -1.23 5.40
C LEU A 87 10.08 -2.09 6.59
N LYS A 88 11.31 -2.61 6.61
CA LYS A 88 11.94 -3.25 7.78
C LYS A 88 12.50 -2.19 8.74
#